data_AF-A0A497JTR4-F1
#
_entry.id   AF-A0A497JTR4-F1
#
_cell.length_a   1.000
_cell.length_b   1.000
_cell.length_c   1.000
_cell.angle_alpha   90.00
_cell.angle_beta   90.00
_cell.angle_gamma   90.00
#
_symmetry.space_group_name_H-M   'P 1'
#
loop_
_entity.id
_entity.type
_entity.pdbx_description
1 polymer ?
#
loop_
_entity_poly.entity_id
_entity_poly.type
_entity_poly.pdbx_seq_one_letter_code
_entity_poly.pdbx_strand_id
1 'polypeptide(L)'
;MGEVNKRGLWKAHHGDFTQNNLPDGCAKVIIADPPYFRTKGKFDFIWATWEDYLADVEIWAKECCRLLADNGTLFWWGSAKRIAYSQVILDKHFDLLNSLVWEKIDCQTRKNRKEDMRSFIPVTERILMYHKGEDRSGLSRIDDDPKLFQPIKKYFDDWHDSTGLSLKDAVQRLGSSSSHFLGFSKRPKTQFAFPTREKWEAMEAIAPTRQSYEEMRQSYEEMRQSYEE
;
A
#
# COMPACT_ATOMS: atom_id res chain seq x y z
N MET A 1 9.71 22.57 12.06
CA MET A 1 9.14 23.50 11.07
C MET A 1 9.98 23.39 9.81
N GLY A 2 9.41 22.92 8.70
CA GLY A 2 10.14 22.65 7.46
C GLY A 2 10.26 23.87 6.56
N GLU A 3 11.39 24.02 5.87
CA GLU A 3 11.56 24.99 4.79
C GLU A 3 10.80 24.52 3.55
N VAL A 4 9.96 25.39 2.99
CA VAL A 4 9.22 25.14 1.75
C VAL A 4 9.85 25.97 0.64
N ASN A 5 10.32 25.32 -0.44
CA ASN A 5 10.84 25.99 -1.64
C ASN A 5 9.70 26.73 -2.37
N LYS A 6 10.04 27.81 -3.10
CA LYS A 6 9.21 28.78 -3.85
C LYS A 6 8.11 28.22 -4.79
N ARG A 7 7.92 26.90 -4.90
CA ARG A 7 6.82 26.25 -5.66
C ARG A 7 5.95 25.31 -4.82
N GLY A 8 6.21 25.10 -3.53
CA GLY A 8 5.41 24.23 -2.66
C GLY A 8 5.46 22.72 -2.96
N LEU A 9 6.25 22.30 -3.95
CA LEU A 9 6.31 20.91 -4.43
C LEU A 9 7.17 19.99 -3.55
N TRP A 10 8.07 20.55 -2.75
CA TRP A 10 9.02 19.79 -1.93
C TRP A 10 8.88 20.18 -0.47
N LYS A 11 8.83 19.18 0.41
CA LYS A 11 8.79 19.34 1.86
C LYS A 11 9.93 18.54 2.47
N ALA A 12 10.66 19.18 3.38
CA ALA A 12 11.64 18.50 4.23
C ALA A 12 11.04 18.32 5.62
N HIS A 13 11.12 17.09 6.12
CA HIS A 13 10.72 16.73 7.48
C HIS A 13 11.99 16.38 8.27
N HIS A 14 12.12 16.92 9.47
CA HIS A 14 13.23 16.62 10.38
C HIS A 14 12.64 16.07 11.67
N GLY A 15 13.04 14.85 12.03
CA GLY A 15 12.59 14.16 13.23
C GLY A 15 12.92 12.68 13.14
N ASP A 16 12.43 11.92 14.12
CA ASP A 16 12.44 10.47 14.09
C ASP A 16 11.46 9.99 13.00
N PHE A 17 11.95 9.18 12.07
CA PHE A 17 11.14 8.59 11.01
C PHE A 17 9.97 7.79 11.58
N THR A 18 10.12 7.15 12.73
CA THR A 18 9.08 6.31 13.35
C THR A 18 8.00 7.11 14.09
N GLN A 19 8.20 8.42 14.28
CA GLN A 19 7.29 9.33 14.97
C GLN A 19 6.75 10.43 14.05
N ASN A 20 6.70 10.16 12.75
CA ASN A 20 6.18 11.11 11.77
C ASN A 20 4.63 11.12 11.78
N ASN A 21 4.06 12.25 11.34
CA ASN A 21 2.60 12.43 11.19
C ASN A 21 2.18 12.46 9.72
N LEU A 22 2.90 11.74 8.83
CA LEU A 22 2.54 11.65 7.42
C LEU A 22 1.32 10.72 7.27
N PRO A 23 0.38 11.01 6.35
CA PRO A 23 -0.79 10.15 6.14
C PRO A 23 -0.40 8.76 5.62
N ASP A 24 -1.22 7.77 5.95
CA ASP A 24 -1.12 6.42 5.41
C ASP A 24 -1.25 6.43 3.89
N GLY A 25 -0.49 5.58 3.21
CA GLY A 25 -0.52 5.46 1.74
C GLY A 25 -0.11 6.72 0.97
N CYS A 26 0.49 7.72 1.61
CA CYS A 26 0.84 8.99 0.96
C CYS A 26 1.97 8.86 -0.08
N ALA A 27 2.79 7.81 -0.01
CA ALA A 27 3.97 7.63 -0.85
C ALA A 27 3.73 6.63 -1.99
N LYS A 28 3.94 7.07 -3.24
CA LYS A 28 4.00 6.15 -4.40
C LYS A 28 5.34 5.43 -4.51
N VAL A 29 6.41 6.08 -4.07
CA VAL A 29 7.76 5.51 -4.06
C VAL A 29 8.41 5.87 -2.74
N ILE A 30 9.03 4.90 -2.09
CA ILE A 30 9.91 5.10 -0.95
C ILE A 30 11.30 4.64 -1.37
N ILE A 31 12.32 5.47 -1.12
CA ILE A 31 13.73 5.10 -1.30
C ILE A 31 14.38 5.24 0.07
N ALA A 32 14.76 4.12 0.66
CA ALA A 32 15.34 4.04 1.99
C ALA A 32 16.80 3.60 1.90
N ASP A 33 17.70 4.40 2.47
CA ASP A 33 19.10 4.06 2.73
C ASP A 33 19.33 4.03 4.26
N PRO A 34 18.87 2.97 4.95
CA PRO A 34 18.96 2.87 6.40
C PRO A 34 20.42 2.65 6.85
N PRO A 35 20.72 2.81 8.15
CA PRO A 35 22.00 2.38 8.73
C PRO A 35 22.31 0.90 8.44
N TYR A 36 23.58 0.49 8.35
CA TYR A 36 24.00 -0.88 7.96
C TYR A 36 24.60 -1.69 9.12
N PHE A 37 24.50 -1.16 10.33
CA PHE A 37 25.09 -1.62 11.58
C PHE A 37 26.62 -1.62 11.56
N ARG A 38 27.24 -0.74 12.36
CA ARG A 38 28.69 -0.67 12.61
C ARG A 38 29.54 -0.65 11.33
N THR A 39 29.04 -0.01 10.29
CA THR A 39 29.72 0.20 9.01
C THR A 39 30.35 1.58 8.97
N LYS A 40 29.60 2.67 9.24
CA LYS A 40 30.15 4.03 9.14
C LYS A 40 29.38 5.09 9.93
N GLY A 41 30.11 5.97 10.61
CA GLY A 41 29.56 7.17 11.26
C GLY A 41 28.97 6.86 12.63
N LYS A 42 28.96 7.84 13.55
CA LYS A 42 28.56 7.62 14.96
C LYS A 42 27.13 7.06 15.10
N PHE A 43 26.23 7.46 14.21
CA PHE A 43 24.84 7.00 14.19
C PHE A 43 24.72 5.48 13.95
N ASP A 44 25.70 4.88 13.26
CA ASP A 44 25.63 3.46 12.87
C ASP A 44 26.18 2.53 13.97
N PHE A 45 26.68 3.08 15.08
CA PHE A 45 27.27 2.34 16.21
C PHE A 45 26.42 2.44 17.49
N ILE A 46 25.18 2.92 17.40
CA ILE A 46 24.30 3.15 18.55
C ILE A 46 23.72 1.86 19.13
N TRP A 47 23.61 0.79 18.33
CA TRP A 47 23.06 -0.49 18.78
C TRP A 47 24.09 -1.31 19.58
N ALA A 48 23.64 -1.79 20.74
CA ALA A 48 24.43 -2.65 21.60
C ALA A 48 24.65 -4.03 20.95
N THR A 49 23.59 -4.59 20.36
CA THR A 49 23.60 -5.90 19.70
C THR A 49 23.12 -5.83 18.25
N TRP A 50 23.32 -6.93 17.51
CA TRP A 50 22.82 -7.06 16.15
C TRP A 50 21.30 -7.21 16.12
N GLU A 51 20.76 -7.87 17.13
CA GLU A 51 19.34 -8.10 17.34
C GLU A 51 18.59 -6.79 17.59
N ASP A 52 19.19 -5.87 18.35
CA ASP A 52 18.63 -4.52 18.54
C ASP A 52 18.50 -3.77 17.21
N TYR A 53 19.51 -3.86 16.35
CA TYR A 53 19.47 -3.26 15.02
C TYR A 53 18.38 -3.90 14.13
N LEU A 54 18.24 -5.22 14.16
CA LEU A 54 17.20 -5.91 13.39
C LEU A 54 15.79 -5.58 13.90
N ALA A 55 15.62 -5.33 15.20
CA ALA A 55 14.37 -4.84 15.75
C ALA A 55 13.99 -3.47 15.17
N ASP A 56 14.94 -2.55 15.04
CA ASP A 56 14.71 -1.25 14.39
C ASP A 56 14.43 -1.39 12.89
N VAL A 57 15.08 -2.32 12.18
CA VAL A 57 14.77 -2.63 10.77
C VAL A 57 13.30 -3.05 10.61
N GLU A 58 12.78 -3.87 11.52
CA GLU A 58 11.37 -4.29 11.53
C GLU A 58 10.42 -3.11 11.80
N ILE A 59 10.78 -2.20 12.70
CA ILE A 59 10.01 -0.97 12.96
C ILE A 59 9.97 -0.09 11.70
N TRP A 60 11.12 0.14 11.06
CA TRP A 60 11.20 0.91 9.82
C TRP A 60 10.43 0.24 8.67
N ALA A 61 10.46 -1.09 8.56
CA ALA A 61 9.71 -1.82 7.54
C ALA A 61 8.20 -1.61 7.69
N LYS A 62 7.67 -1.69 8.92
CA LYS A 62 6.24 -1.43 9.20
C LYS A 62 5.84 0.00 8.87
N GLU A 63 6.70 0.95 9.23
CA GLU A 63 6.45 2.36 8.96
C GLU A 63 6.48 2.68 7.45
N CYS A 64 7.43 2.10 6.72
CA CYS A 64 7.42 2.13 5.26
C CYS A 64 6.13 1.51 4.69
N CYS A 65 5.63 0.42 5.27
CA CYS A 65 4.41 -0.24 4.80
C CYS A 65 3.17 0.64 4.99
N ARG A 66 3.06 1.29 6.15
CA ARG A 66 2.01 2.28 6.46
C ARG A 66 2.00 3.42 5.44
N LEU A 67 3.17 4.00 5.17
CA LEU A 67 3.32 5.16 4.28
C LEU A 67 3.16 4.82 2.79
N LEU A 68 3.47 3.59 2.38
CA LEU A 68 3.44 3.19 0.98
C LEU A 68 2.00 2.98 0.49
N ALA A 69 1.66 3.59 -0.64
CA ALA A 69 0.39 3.35 -1.32
C ALA A 69 0.29 1.89 -1.78
N ASP A 70 -0.93 1.39 -1.99
CA ASP A 70 -1.15 -0.01 -2.39
C ASP A 70 -0.49 -0.38 -3.74
N ASN A 71 -0.42 0.59 -4.67
CA ASN A 71 0.32 0.46 -5.92
C ASN A 71 1.74 1.07 -5.87
N GLY A 72 2.30 1.23 -4.67
CA GLY A 72 3.59 1.86 -4.44
C GLY A 72 4.76 0.88 -4.53
N THR A 73 5.97 1.43 -4.65
CA THR A 73 7.24 0.68 -4.67
C THR A 73 8.19 1.14 -3.58
N LEU A 74 8.77 0.19 -2.84
CA LEU A 74 9.84 0.43 -1.89
C LEU A 74 11.18 0.00 -2.49
N PHE A 75 12.16 0.88 -2.47
CA PHE A 75 13.57 0.58 -2.69
C PHE A 75 14.32 0.62 -1.36
N TRP A 76 14.93 -0.48 -0.97
CA TRP A 76 15.65 -0.63 0.28
C TRP A 76 17.12 -0.93 0.03
N TRP A 77 17.99 0.01 0.36
CA TRP A 77 19.43 -0.13 0.21
C TRP A 77 20.05 -0.92 1.35
N GLY A 78 21.18 -1.56 1.08
CA GLY A 78 21.99 -2.11 2.15
C GLY A 78 23.32 -2.71 1.72
N SER A 79 24.12 -3.01 2.74
CA SER A 79 25.39 -3.70 2.59
C SER A 79 25.22 -5.07 1.94
N ALA A 80 26.03 -5.37 0.93
CA ALA A 80 26.02 -6.66 0.25
C ALA A 80 26.27 -7.87 1.18
N LYS A 81 26.88 -7.66 2.36
CA LYS A 81 27.12 -8.74 3.34
C LYS A 81 25.93 -9.03 4.25
N ARG A 82 25.01 -8.08 4.42
CA ARG A 82 23.98 -8.13 5.47
C ARG A 82 22.56 -7.85 4.98
N ILE A 83 22.38 -7.43 3.72
CA ILE A 83 21.06 -7.14 3.14
C ILE A 83 20.06 -8.30 3.32
N ALA A 84 20.53 -9.56 3.31
CA ALA A 84 19.68 -10.73 3.43
C ALA A 84 18.89 -10.76 4.76
N TYR A 85 19.43 -10.21 5.84
CA TYR A 85 18.72 -10.14 7.12
C TYR A 85 17.60 -9.11 7.08
N SER A 86 17.83 -7.96 6.43
CA SER A 86 16.76 -6.99 6.16
C SER A 86 15.72 -7.58 5.21
N GLN A 87 16.13 -8.36 4.20
CA GLN A 87 15.22 -9.05 3.27
C GLN A 87 14.25 -9.96 4.02
N VAL A 88 14.74 -10.83 4.90
CA VAL A 88 13.88 -11.74 5.70
C VAL A 88 12.85 -10.98 6.54
N ILE A 89 13.19 -9.79 7.01
CA ILE A 89 12.26 -8.91 7.74
C ILE A 89 11.25 -8.28 6.78
N LEU A 90 11.72 -7.70 5.68
CA LEU A 90 10.89 -7.03 4.69
C LEU A 90 9.89 -7.98 4.02
N ASP A 91 10.26 -9.24 3.78
CA ASP A 91 9.38 -10.26 3.19
C ASP A 91 8.13 -10.55 4.05
N LYS A 92 8.18 -10.25 5.36
CA LYS A 92 7.00 -10.32 6.24
C LYS A 92 5.96 -9.23 5.94
N HIS A 93 6.37 -8.13 5.33
CA HIS A 93 5.54 -6.93 5.11
C HIS A 93 5.27 -6.63 3.64
N PHE A 94 6.17 -7.07 2.76
CA PHE A 94 6.17 -6.74 1.34
C PHE A 94 6.42 -7.98 0.49
N ASP A 95 6.13 -7.87 -0.81
CA ASP A 95 6.43 -8.89 -1.80
C ASP A 95 7.60 -8.44 -2.69
N LEU A 96 8.67 -9.24 -2.72
CA LEU A 96 9.90 -8.90 -3.42
C LEU A 96 9.69 -8.94 -4.93
N LEU A 97 9.95 -7.82 -5.60
CA LEU A 97 9.96 -7.74 -7.06
C LEU A 97 11.33 -8.05 -7.65
N ASN A 98 12.38 -7.46 -7.06
CA ASN A 98 13.73 -7.59 -7.60
C ASN A 98 14.81 -7.35 -6.55
N SER A 99 15.97 -7.99 -6.73
CA SER A 99 17.17 -7.77 -5.93
C SER A 99 18.30 -7.26 -6.83
N LEU A 100 18.50 -5.94 -6.82
CA LEU A 100 19.46 -5.25 -7.66
C LEU A 100 20.86 -5.23 -7.05
N VAL A 101 21.86 -5.05 -7.91
CA VAL A 101 23.27 -4.88 -7.53
C VAL A 101 23.72 -3.49 -7.97
N TRP A 102 24.19 -2.69 -7.03
CA TRP A 102 24.79 -1.40 -7.33
C TRP A 102 26.31 -1.54 -7.35
N GLU A 103 26.96 -1.21 -8.47
CA GLU A 103 28.42 -1.08 -8.52
C GLU A 103 28.86 0.33 -8.09
N LYS A 104 29.66 0.40 -7.02
CA LYS A 104 30.30 1.63 -6.56
C LYS A 104 31.52 1.93 -7.41
N ILE A 105 31.37 2.87 -8.34
CA ILE A 105 32.47 3.34 -9.20
C ILE A 105 33.43 4.27 -8.46
N ASP A 106 32.93 5.09 -7.53
CA ASP A 106 33.74 6.04 -6.75
C ASP A 106 33.94 5.56 -5.31
N CYS A 107 34.68 4.47 -5.12
CA CYS A 107 35.05 4.00 -3.78
C CYS A 107 36.52 3.65 -3.64
N GLN A 108 37.11 3.97 -2.48
CA GLN A 108 38.53 3.73 -2.19
C GLN A 108 38.89 2.23 -2.24
N THR A 109 37.93 1.35 -1.96
CA THR A 109 38.11 -0.11 -1.99
C THR A 109 38.48 -0.62 -3.37
N ARG A 110 38.18 0.10 -4.48
CA ARG A 110 38.62 -0.28 -5.83
C ARG A 110 40.14 -0.30 -6.00
N LYS A 111 40.88 0.40 -5.13
CA LYS A 111 42.36 0.44 -5.16
C LYS A 111 42.98 -0.80 -4.54
N ASN A 112 42.20 -1.67 -3.89
CA ASN A 112 42.72 -2.89 -3.30
C ASN A 112 43.16 -3.88 -4.39
N ARG A 113 44.26 -4.59 -4.14
CA ARG A 113 44.74 -5.66 -5.01
C ARG A 113 43.98 -6.95 -4.70
N LYS A 114 43.60 -7.71 -5.72
CA LYS A 114 42.81 -8.94 -5.56
C LYS A 114 43.59 -9.99 -4.77
N GLU A 115 44.90 -10.01 -4.96
CA GLU A 115 45.85 -10.94 -4.35
C GLU A 115 45.98 -10.73 -2.84
N ASP A 116 45.70 -9.52 -2.35
CA ASP A 116 45.75 -9.19 -0.92
C ASP A 116 44.44 -9.53 -0.18
N MET A 117 43.41 -10.01 -0.88
CA MET A 117 42.08 -10.21 -0.32
C MET A 117 41.63 -11.67 -0.35
N ARG A 118 41.03 -12.12 0.76
CA ARG A 118 40.33 -13.42 0.84
C ARG A 118 38.90 -13.39 0.27
N SER A 119 38.48 -12.27 -0.30
CA SER A 119 37.16 -12.08 -0.90
C SER A 119 37.27 -11.26 -2.17
N PHE A 120 36.22 -11.25 -2.98
CA PHE A 120 36.09 -10.24 -4.03
C PHE A 120 36.15 -8.83 -3.43
N ILE A 121 36.66 -7.88 -4.21
CA ILE A 121 36.79 -6.50 -3.79
C ILE A 121 35.37 -5.96 -3.50
N PRO A 122 35.10 -5.45 -2.29
CA PRO A 122 33.76 -5.01 -1.89
C PRO A 122 33.44 -3.65 -2.52
N VAL A 123 33.08 -3.69 -3.81
CA VAL A 123 32.72 -2.52 -4.63
C VAL A 123 31.24 -2.53 -4.97
N THR A 124 30.44 -3.36 -4.31
CA THR A 124 29.00 -3.47 -4.56
C THR A 124 28.17 -3.28 -3.31
N GLU A 125 26.96 -2.79 -3.52
CA GLU A 125 25.86 -2.74 -2.57
C GLU A 125 24.62 -3.39 -3.20
N ARG A 126 23.57 -3.55 -2.41
CA ARG A 126 22.34 -4.22 -2.83
C ARG A 126 21.17 -3.28 -2.64
N ILE A 127 20.21 -3.37 -3.55
CA ILE A 127 18.95 -2.63 -3.46
C ILE A 127 17.84 -3.66 -3.65
N LEU A 128 16.99 -3.81 -2.66
CA LEU A 128 15.80 -4.63 -2.75
C LEU A 128 14.64 -3.76 -3.25
N MET A 129 13.93 -4.24 -4.25
CA MET A 129 12.75 -3.58 -4.81
C MET A 129 11.53 -4.40 -4.44
N TYR A 130 10.57 -3.77 -3.78
CA TYR A 130 9.37 -4.39 -3.23
C TYR A 130 8.11 -3.67 -3.70
N HIS A 131 7.01 -4.40 -3.79
CA HIS A 131 5.68 -3.82 -3.71
C HIS A 131 5.02 -4.19 -2.38
N LYS A 132 3.94 -3.48 -2.03
CA LYS A 132 3.19 -3.68 -0.78
C LYS A 132 2.55 -5.08 -0.65
N GLY A 133 2.50 -5.84 -1.74
CA GLY A 133 1.73 -7.08 -1.85
C GLY A 133 0.27 -6.81 -2.19
N GLU A 134 -0.40 -7.79 -2.80
CA GLU A 134 -1.86 -7.82 -2.84
C GLU A 134 -2.37 -8.11 -1.41
N ASP A 135 -3.45 -7.46 -0.98
CA ASP A 135 -4.21 -7.81 0.23
C ASP A 135 -3.58 -7.52 1.62
N ARG A 136 -2.47 -6.79 1.74
CA ARG A 136 -1.85 -6.50 3.05
C ARG A 136 -2.27 -5.19 3.73
N SER A 137 -3.02 -4.31 3.05
CA SER A 137 -3.59 -3.09 3.64
C SER A 137 -4.92 -3.31 4.39
N GLY A 138 -5.50 -4.52 4.32
CA GLY A 138 -6.85 -4.77 4.84
C GLY A 138 -7.99 -4.17 4.01
N LEU A 139 -7.68 -3.26 3.08
CA LEU A 139 -8.66 -2.52 2.25
C LEU A 139 -9.40 -3.42 1.25
N SER A 140 -8.75 -4.44 0.69
CA SER A 140 -9.42 -5.39 -0.23
C SER A 140 -10.42 -6.30 0.49
N ARG A 141 -10.31 -6.47 1.81
CA ARG A 141 -11.26 -7.27 2.60
C ARG A 141 -12.56 -6.53 2.91
N ILE A 142 -12.56 -5.21 2.86
CA ILE A 142 -13.76 -4.43 3.22
C ILE A 142 -14.88 -4.69 2.21
N ASP A 143 -14.54 -4.69 0.92
CA ASP A 143 -15.48 -4.94 -0.19
C ASP A 143 -15.85 -6.43 -0.31
N ASP A 144 -15.01 -7.32 0.23
CA ASP A 144 -15.24 -8.76 0.26
C ASP A 144 -15.99 -9.25 1.50
N ASP A 145 -16.03 -8.47 2.60
CA ASP A 145 -16.77 -8.87 3.81
C ASP A 145 -18.28 -8.76 3.56
N PRO A 146 -19.01 -9.89 3.62
CA PRO A 146 -20.45 -9.86 3.43
C PRO A 146 -21.16 -8.97 4.45
N LYS A 147 -20.62 -8.81 5.67
CA LYS A 147 -21.25 -8.08 6.79
C LYS A 147 -21.13 -6.56 6.70
N LEU A 148 -20.21 -6.03 5.90
CA LEU A 148 -20.01 -4.58 5.74
C LEU A 148 -20.98 -4.00 4.70
N PHE A 149 -21.17 -2.67 4.73
CA PHE A 149 -22.06 -1.92 3.81
C PHE A 149 -23.53 -2.38 3.76
N GLN A 150 -24.02 -3.06 4.80
CA GLN A 150 -25.38 -3.63 4.81
C GLN A 150 -26.50 -2.63 4.47
N PRO A 151 -26.50 -1.38 4.98
CA PRO A 151 -27.52 -0.40 4.59
C PRO A 151 -27.50 -0.08 3.10
N ILE A 152 -26.31 0.06 2.51
CA ILE A 152 -26.12 0.36 1.08
C ILE A 152 -26.50 -0.85 0.22
N LYS A 153 -26.05 -2.05 0.59
CA LYS A 153 -26.40 -3.32 -0.08
C LYS A 153 -27.92 -3.51 -0.09
N LYS A 154 -28.58 -3.22 1.03
CA LYS A 154 -30.04 -3.31 1.16
C LYS A 154 -30.76 -2.29 0.27
N TYR A 155 -30.24 -1.06 0.16
CA TYR A 155 -30.83 -0.05 -0.73
C TYR A 155 -30.91 -0.53 -2.18
N PHE A 156 -29.81 -1.08 -2.71
CA PHE A 156 -29.78 -1.57 -4.09
C PHE A 156 -30.69 -2.78 -4.32
N ASP A 157 -30.79 -3.67 -3.34
CA ASP A 157 -31.67 -4.84 -3.41
C ASP A 157 -33.15 -4.44 -3.29
N ASP A 158 -33.49 -3.47 -2.44
CA ASP A 158 -34.84 -2.92 -2.34
C ASP A 158 -35.24 -2.15 -3.63
N TRP A 159 -34.30 -1.41 -4.24
CA TRP A 159 -34.51 -0.79 -5.54
C TRP A 159 -34.76 -1.86 -6.61
N HIS A 160 -33.93 -2.89 -6.68
CA HIS A 160 -34.09 -3.98 -7.64
C HIS A 160 -35.45 -4.68 -7.49
N ASP A 161 -35.88 -4.95 -6.26
CA ASP A 161 -37.16 -5.58 -5.98
C ASP A 161 -38.35 -4.72 -6.42
N SER A 162 -38.21 -3.39 -6.35
CA SER A 162 -39.24 -2.47 -6.85
C SER A 162 -39.41 -2.51 -8.37
N THR A 163 -38.40 -2.95 -9.12
CA THR A 163 -38.48 -3.06 -10.59
C THR A 163 -39.31 -4.25 -11.07
N GLY A 164 -39.51 -5.27 -10.21
CA GLY A 164 -40.12 -6.55 -10.59
C GLY A 164 -39.31 -7.38 -11.60
N LEU A 165 -38.10 -6.95 -11.97
CA LEU A 165 -37.23 -7.68 -12.89
C LEU A 165 -36.57 -8.87 -12.20
N SER A 166 -36.27 -9.92 -12.98
CA SER A 166 -35.35 -10.94 -12.52
C SER A 166 -33.93 -10.37 -12.46
N LEU A 167 -33.09 -10.90 -11.56
CA LEU A 167 -31.68 -10.48 -11.46
C LEU A 167 -30.95 -10.62 -12.80
N LYS A 168 -31.29 -11.64 -13.58
CA LYS A 168 -30.71 -11.87 -14.91
C LYS A 168 -31.07 -10.74 -15.87
N ASP A 169 -32.34 -10.33 -15.89
CA ASP A 169 -32.82 -9.27 -16.78
C ASP A 169 -32.28 -7.89 -16.36
N ALA A 170 -32.21 -7.63 -15.05
CA ALA A 170 -31.59 -6.42 -14.52
C ALA A 170 -30.11 -6.32 -14.93
N VAL A 171 -29.35 -7.41 -14.79
CA VAL A 171 -27.94 -7.47 -15.21
C VAL A 171 -27.77 -7.34 -16.72
N GLN A 172 -28.69 -7.89 -17.51
CA GLN A 172 -28.66 -7.73 -18.97
C GLN A 172 -28.88 -6.28 -19.39
N ARG A 173 -29.78 -5.55 -18.71
CA ARG A 173 -30.07 -4.14 -19.01
C ARG A 173 -28.99 -3.18 -18.50
N LEU A 174 -28.52 -3.40 -17.28
CA LEU A 174 -27.52 -2.55 -16.62
C LEU A 174 -26.09 -2.94 -16.99
N GLY A 175 -25.86 -4.08 -17.63
CA GLY A 175 -24.54 -4.64 -17.94
C GLY A 175 -23.98 -5.51 -16.81
N SER A 176 -23.03 -6.39 -17.16
CA SER A 176 -22.50 -7.44 -16.27
C SER A 176 -21.96 -6.93 -14.93
N SER A 177 -21.36 -5.73 -14.90
CA SER A 177 -20.83 -5.15 -13.67
C SER A 177 -21.90 -4.80 -12.62
N SER A 178 -23.18 -4.73 -13.00
CA SER A 178 -24.27 -4.55 -12.02
C SER A 178 -24.47 -5.74 -11.08
N SER A 179 -23.93 -6.90 -11.46
CA SER A 179 -23.84 -8.04 -10.55
C SER A 179 -22.95 -7.78 -9.33
N HIS A 180 -22.17 -6.70 -9.28
CA HIS A 180 -21.34 -6.29 -8.12
C HIS A 180 -22.03 -5.33 -7.14
N PHE A 181 -23.28 -4.91 -7.39
CA PHE A 181 -24.09 -4.18 -6.39
C PHE A 181 -25.52 -4.73 -6.22
N LEU A 182 -25.96 -5.68 -7.06
CA LEU A 182 -27.25 -6.35 -6.93
C LEU A 182 -27.16 -7.75 -6.29
N GLY A 183 -28.10 -8.05 -5.42
CA GLY A 183 -28.27 -9.29 -4.67
C GLY A 183 -27.30 -9.47 -3.49
N PHE A 184 -26.71 -8.39 -2.97
CA PHE A 184 -25.69 -8.45 -1.90
C PHE A 184 -26.28 -8.47 -0.48
N SER A 185 -27.50 -7.99 -0.25
CA SER A 185 -28.17 -8.14 1.05
C SER A 185 -28.94 -9.46 1.16
N LYS A 186 -29.14 -10.16 0.03
CA LYS A 186 -29.93 -11.40 -0.03
C LYS A 186 -29.13 -12.68 0.14
N ARG A 187 -27.83 -12.65 -0.16
CA ARG A 187 -26.93 -13.80 -0.04
C ARG A 187 -25.49 -13.32 0.18
N PRO A 188 -24.63 -14.11 0.85
CA PRO A 188 -23.23 -13.75 1.02
C PRO A 188 -22.53 -13.72 -0.34
N LYS A 189 -21.97 -12.55 -0.69
CA LYS A 189 -21.20 -12.31 -1.91
C LYS A 189 -19.99 -11.46 -1.55
N THR A 190 -18.93 -11.64 -2.33
CA THR A 190 -17.69 -10.85 -2.27
C THR A 190 -17.65 -9.87 -3.43
N GLN A 191 -16.64 -9.00 -3.45
CA GLN A 191 -16.40 -8.02 -4.50
C GLN A 191 -17.58 -7.05 -4.67
N PHE A 192 -18.09 -6.52 -3.56
CA PHE A 192 -19.07 -5.44 -3.62
C PHE A 192 -18.43 -4.21 -4.26
N ALA A 193 -19.12 -3.58 -5.20
CA ALA A 193 -18.64 -2.37 -5.84
C ALA A 193 -19.79 -1.37 -6.01
N PHE A 194 -19.63 -0.18 -5.44
CA PHE A 194 -20.60 0.90 -5.63
C PHE A 194 -20.74 1.27 -7.13
N PRO A 195 -21.97 1.44 -7.66
CA PRO A 195 -22.18 1.74 -9.07
C PRO A 195 -21.47 3.03 -9.52
N THR A 196 -20.99 3.05 -10.76
CA THR A 196 -20.53 4.30 -11.37
C THR A 196 -21.71 5.22 -11.67
N ARG A 197 -21.43 6.50 -11.95
CA ARG A 197 -22.45 7.47 -12.33
C ARG A 197 -23.28 7.03 -13.53
N GLU A 198 -22.62 6.46 -14.55
CA GLU A 198 -23.31 5.97 -15.75
C GLU A 198 -24.25 4.80 -15.42
N LYS A 199 -23.89 3.94 -14.45
CA LYS A 199 -24.78 2.86 -13.98
C LYS A 199 -25.94 3.40 -13.17
N TRP A 200 -25.71 4.43 -12.38
CA TRP A 200 -26.76 5.10 -11.63
C TRP A 200 -27.81 5.72 -12.56
N GLU A 201 -27.36 6.44 -13.59
CA GLU A 201 -28.25 7.01 -14.62
C GLU A 201 -29.04 5.92 -15.36
N ALA A 202 -28.39 4.78 -15.65
CA ALA A 202 -29.06 3.62 -16.23
C ALA A 202 -30.09 2.97 -15.28
N MET A 203 -29.86 3.01 -13.96
CA MET A 203 -30.85 2.59 -12.97
C MET A 203 -32.05 3.54 -12.94
N GLU A 204 -31.81 4.85 -12.93
CA GLU A 204 -32.87 5.87 -12.94
C GLU A 204 -33.76 5.79 -14.19
N ALA A 205 -33.18 5.37 -15.33
CA ALA A 205 -33.95 5.09 -16.55
C ALA A 205 -34.88 3.87 -16.44
N ILE A 206 -34.63 2.93 -15.52
CA ILE A 206 -35.46 1.75 -15.28
C ILE A 206 -36.52 2.04 -14.21
N ALA A 207 -36.11 2.60 -13.08
CA ALA A 207 -36.98 2.90 -11.95
C ALA A 207 -36.37 4.04 -11.10
N PRO A 208 -37.21 4.91 -10.52
CA PRO A 208 -36.74 6.05 -9.74
C PRO A 208 -35.92 5.60 -8.53
N THR A 209 -34.82 6.30 -8.29
CA THR A 209 -33.99 6.20 -7.08
C THR A 209 -34.62 7.06 -5.98
N ARG A 210 -34.39 6.69 -4.70
CA ARG A 210 -34.95 7.44 -3.55
C ARG A 210 -34.03 8.55 -3.04
N GLN A 211 -32.76 8.51 -3.43
CA GLN A 211 -31.72 9.46 -3.06
C GLN A 211 -30.93 9.83 -4.31
N SER A 212 -30.21 10.94 -4.26
CA SER A 212 -29.30 11.29 -5.35
C SER A 212 -28.03 10.42 -5.34
N TYR A 213 -27.35 10.35 -6.48
CA TYR A 213 -26.07 9.66 -6.59
C TYR A 213 -25.05 10.18 -5.57
N GLU A 214 -24.96 11.50 -5.40
CA GLU A 214 -23.93 12.11 -4.53
C GLU A 214 -24.19 11.85 -3.05
N GLU A 215 -25.44 11.92 -2.58
CA GLU A 215 -25.79 11.59 -1.19
C GLU A 215 -25.47 10.13 -0.87
N MET A 216 -25.78 9.23 -1.80
CA MET A 216 -25.52 7.81 -1.62
C MET A 216 -24.03 7.50 -1.70
N ARG A 217 -23.30 8.15 -2.61
CA ARG A 217 -21.85 8.01 -2.74
C ARG A 217 -21.14 8.51 -1.49
N GLN A 218 -21.56 9.65 -0.95
CA GLN A 218 -21.03 10.18 0.30
C GLN A 218 -21.25 9.19 1.45
N SER A 219 -22.47 8.66 1.61
CA SER A 219 -22.78 7.67 2.66
C SER A 219 -21.91 6.40 2.54
N TYR A 220 -21.64 5.96 1.31
CA TYR A 220 -20.76 4.84 1.04
C TYR A 220 -19.31 5.11 1.45
N GLU A 221 -18.76 6.27 1.09
CA GLU A 221 -17.38 6.63 1.46
C GLU A 221 -17.21 6.85 2.96
N GLU A 222 -18.21 7.42 3.65
CA GLU A 222 -18.21 7.57 5.11
C GLU A 222 -18.18 6.21 5.83
N MET A 223 -18.98 5.24 5.38
CA MET A 223 -18.93 3.87 5.92
C MET A 223 -17.58 3.22 5.65
N ARG A 224 -17.06 3.39 4.43
CA ARG A 224 -15.77 2.82 4.06
C ARG A 224 -14.66 3.35 4.95
N GLN A 225 -14.57 4.67 5.16
CA GLN A 225 -13.61 5.28 6.08
C GLN A 225 -13.76 4.75 7.51
N SER A 226 -14.99 4.59 8.01
CA SER A 226 -15.21 4.06 9.37
C SER A 226 -14.75 2.60 9.57
N TYR A 227 -14.55 1.84 8.49
CA TYR A 227 -14.02 0.48 8.54
C TYR A 227 -12.50 0.44 8.38
N GLU A 228 -11.90 1.56 7.95
CA GLU A 228 -10.46 1.74 7.79
C GLU A 228 -9.79 2.24 9.09
N GLU A 229 -10.58 2.78 10.04
CA GLU A 229 -10.18 3.21 11.40
C GLU A 229 -10.23 2.07 12.43
#